data_AF-A0AB34Q3D9-F1
#
_entry.id   AF-A0AB34Q3D9-F1
#
_cell.length_a   1.000
_cell.length_b   1.000
_cell.length_c   1.000
_cell.angle_alpha   90.00
_cell.angle_beta   90.00
_cell.angle_gamma   90.00
#
_symmetry.space_group_name_H-M   'P 1'
#
loop_
_entity.id
_entity.type
_entity.pdbx_description
1 polymer ?
#
loop_
_entity_poly.entity_id
_entity_poly.type
_entity_poly.pdbx_seq_one_letter_code
_entity_poly.pdbx_strand_id
1 'polypeptide(L)'
;MTGADQHLSVNTGYYLPEGAQYRLQQLRDHMRFLARLAQPRTQAEEQARQPAICMDELAFCLELLAEQVGRVLDDVEYAVIEGAHPLP
;
A
#
# COMPACT_ATOMS: atom_id res chain seq x y z
N MET A 1 -36.45 47.57 -27.38
CA MET A 1 -36.25 46.27 -28.06
C MET A 1 -35.25 45.49 -27.23
N THR A 2 -35.74 44.77 -26.22
CA THR A 2 -34.93 44.05 -25.24
C THR A 2 -34.66 42.67 -25.79
N GLY A 3 -33.45 42.45 -26.29
CA GLY A 3 -32.98 41.13 -26.70
C GLY A 3 -32.87 40.24 -25.47
N ALA A 4 -33.86 39.37 -25.31
CA ALA A 4 -33.75 38.16 -24.52
C ALA A 4 -32.71 37.25 -25.18
N ASP A 5 -31.79 36.72 -24.39
CA ASP A 5 -31.51 35.28 -24.30
C ASP A 5 -30.35 35.07 -23.30
N GLN A 6 -30.69 35.19 -22.01
CA GLN A 6 -29.93 34.52 -20.95
C GLN A 6 -30.29 33.04 -21.00
N HIS A 7 -29.75 32.31 -21.96
CA HIS A 7 -29.91 30.86 -22.01
C HIS A 7 -28.63 30.18 -22.49
N LEU A 8 -27.66 30.10 -21.59
CA LEU A 8 -26.86 28.90 -21.49
C LEU A 8 -26.58 28.67 -20.01
N SER A 9 -27.44 27.83 -19.44
CA SER A 9 -27.26 27.17 -18.15
C SER A 9 -25.79 26.81 -17.95
N VAL A 10 -25.19 27.44 -16.94
CA VAL A 10 -23.91 27.06 -16.37
C VAL A 10 -24.13 25.71 -15.68
N ASN A 11 -24.18 24.63 -16.46
CA ASN A 11 -23.88 23.32 -15.93
C ASN A 11 -22.36 23.26 -15.82
N THR A 12 -21.82 23.87 -14.77
CA THR A 12 -20.45 23.61 -14.32
C THR A 12 -20.42 22.18 -13.79
N GLY A 13 -20.46 21.21 -14.70
CA GLY A 13 -20.08 19.85 -14.40
C GLY A 13 -18.62 19.90 -14.00
N TYR A 14 -18.33 19.65 -12.73
CA TYR A 14 -16.98 19.45 -12.23
C TYR A 14 -16.43 18.17 -12.87
N TYR A 15 -15.95 18.28 -14.11
CA TYR A 15 -15.34 17.18 -14.82
C TYR A 15 -13.98 16.92 -14.20
N LEU A 16 -13.89 15.81 -13.48
CA LEU A 16 -12.64 15.37 -12.89
C LEU A 16 -11.72 14.92 -14.04
N PRO A 17 -10.51 15.51 -14.20
CA PRO A 17 -9.60 15.11 -15.26
C PRO A 17 -9.24 13.63 -15.13
N GLU A 18 -9.01 12.95 -16.25
CA GLU A 18 -8.82 11.50 -16.31
C GLU A 18 -7.72 10.99 -15.36
N GLY A 19 -6.60 11.72 -15.26
CA GLY A 19 -5.53 11.41 -14.29
C GLY A 19 -5.92 11.58 -12.82
N ALA A 20 -6.92 12.41 -12.50
CA ALA A 20 -7.49 12.48 -11.16
C ALA A 20 -8.53 11.38 -10.91
N GLN A 21 -9.28 10.95 -11.94
CA GLN A 21 -10.16 9.79 -11.85
C GLN A 21 -9.37 8.51 -11.57
N TYR A 22 -8.26 8.29 -12.30
CA TYR A 22 -7.40 7.13 -12.09
C TYR A 22 -6.81 7.10 -10.67
N ARG A 23 -6.29 8.24 -10.18
CA ARG A 23 -5.77 8.34 -8.82
C ARG A 23 -6.84 8.08 -7.75
N LEU A 24 -8.08 8.55 -7.95
CA LEU A 24 -9.18 8.23 -7.03
C LEU A 24 -9.57 6.76 -7.07
N GLN A 25 -9.55 6.11 -8.24
CA GLN A 25 -9.78 4.68 -8.35
C GLN A 25 -8.70 3.89 -7.59
N GLN A 26 -7.43 4.24 -7.81
CA GLN A 26 -6.30 3.64 -7.12
C GLN A 26 -6.43 3.82 -5.60
N LEU A 27 -6.76 5.03 -5.13
CA LEU A 27 -6.95 5.32 -3.72
C LEU A 27 -8.11 4.51 -3.12
N ARG A 28 -9.25 4.43 -3.81
CA ARG A 28 -10.40 3.62 -3.40
C ARG A 28 -10.01 2.15 -3.27
N ASP A 29 -9.23 1.64 -4.21
CA ASP A 29 -8.86 0.23 -4.23
C ASP A 29 -7.85 -0.09 -3.11
N HIS A 30 -6.91 0.84 -2.81
CA HIS A 30 -6.05 0.77 -1.64
C HIS A 30 -6.86 0.81 -0.33
N MET A 31 -7.79 1.75 -0.20
CA MET A 31 -8.65 1.83 0.98
C MET A 31 -9.50 0.57 1.16
N ARG A 32 -10.02 -0.02 0.08
CA ARG A 32 -10.75 -1.29 0.14
C ARG A 32 -9.86 -2.45 0.56
N PHE A 33 -8.63 -2.48 0.08
CA PHE A 33 -7.66 -3.49 0.51
C PHE A 33 -7.34 -3.35 2.00
N LEU A 34 -7.05 -2.13 2.46
CA LEU A 34 -6.81 -1.84 3.87
C LEU A 34 -8.04 -2.16 4.73
N ALA A 35 -9.25 -1.83 4.26
CA ALA A 35 -10.49 -2.18 4.94
C ALA A 35 -10.69 -3.69 5.05
N ARG A 36 -10.34 -4.47 4.01
CA ARG A 36 -10.37 -5.93 4.09
C ARG A 36 -9.34 -6.49 5.06
N LEU A 37 -8.15 -5.90 5.13
CA LEU A 37 -7.12 -6.31 6.09
C LEU A 37 -7.49 -5.94 7.54
N ALA A 38 -8.19 -4.82 7.72
CA ALA A 38 -8.64 -4.34 9.03
C ALA A 38 -9.96 -4.99 9.49
N GLN A 39 -10.66 -5.71 8.60
CA GLN A 39 -11.86 -6.46 9.00
C GLN A 39 -11.47 -7.51 10.04
N PRO A 40 -12.28 -7.66 11.12
CA PRO A 40 -12.12 -8.77 12.04
C PRO A 40 -12.17 -10.07 11.24
N ARG A 41 -11.16 -10.93 11.40
CA ARG A 41 -11.14 -12.22 10.73
C ARG A 41 -12.42 -12.97 11.02
N THR A 42 -13.05 -13.50 9.97
CA THR A 42 -14.24 -14.33 10.16
C THR A 42 -13.85 -15.65 10.84
N GLN A 43 -14.77 -16.27 11.57
CA GLN A 43 -14.50 -17.53 12.27
C GLN A 43 -14.07 -18.64 11.30
N ALA A 44 -14.54 -18.61 10.04
CA ALA A 44 -14.12 -19.53 8.98
C ALA A 44 -12.65 -19.31 8.56
N GLU A 45 -12.21 -18.05 8.48
CA GLU A 45 -10.80 -17.71 8.22
C GLU A 45 -9.92 -18.08 9.41
N GLU A 46 -10.35 -17.82 10.64
CA GLU A 46 -9.61 -18.22 11.85
C GLU A 46 -9.46 -19.74 11.95
N GLN A 47 -10.52 -20.49 11.62
CA GLN A 47 -10.52 -21.96 11.62
C GLN A 47 -9.65 -22.53 10.49
N ALA A 48 -9.66 -21.92 9.30
CA ALA A 48 -8.80 -22.30 8.18
C ALA A 48 -7.33 -21.92 8.41
N ARG A 49 -7.09 -20.92 9.26
CA ARG A 49 -5.76 -20.42 9.63
C ARG A 49 -5.18 -21.12 10.85
N GLN A 50 -5.82 -22.17 11.39
CA GLN A 50 -5.12 -23.09 12.28
C GLN A 50 -3.96 -23.68 11.49
N PRO A 51 -2.73 -23.17 11.63
CA PRO A 51 -1.62 -23.70 10.89
C PRO A 51 -1.45 -25.11 11.44
N ALA A 52 -1.23 -26.10 10.59
CA ALA A 52 -0.72 -27.40 11.05
C ALA A 52 0.75 -27.28 11.54
N ILE A 53 1.15 -26.09 11.99
CA ILE A 53 2.51 -25.67 12.27
C ILE A 53 2.54 -25.27 13.74
N CYS A 54 3.51 -25.80 14.47
CA CYS A 54 3.74 -25.42 15.84
C CYS A 54 4.07 -23.92 15.90
N MET A 55 3.38 -23.17 16.77
CA MET A 55 3.61 -21.73 16.91
C MET A 55 5.02 -21.40 17.38
N ASP A 56 5.66 -22.32 18.11
CA ASP A 56 7.05 -22.17 18.56
C ASP A 56 8.04 -22.29 17.39
N GLU A 57 7.80 -23.22 16.47
CA GLU A 57 8.61 -23.35 15.24
C GLU A 57 8.45 -22.12 14.33
N LEU A 58 7.23 -21.58 14.24
CA LEU A 58 6.98 -20.35 13.50
C LEU A 58 7.68 -19.15 14.13
N ALA A 59 7.64 -19.02 15.46
CA ALA A 59 8.34 -17.97 16.19
C ALA A 59 9.85 -18.03 15.93
N PHE A 60 10.43 -19.22 16.03
CA PHE A 60 11.85 -19.45 15.71
C PHE A 60 12.18 -19.06 14.26
N CYS A 61 11.37 -19.47 13.29
CA CYS A 61 11.57 -19.11 11.89
C CYS A 61 11.53 -17.59 11.67
N LEU A 62 10.61 -16.88 12.33
CA LEU A 62 10.47 -15.44 12.21
C LEU A 62 11.63 -14.69 12.87
N GLU A 63 12.14 -15.17 14.01
CA GLU A 63 13.32 -14.62 14.66
C GLU A 63 14.57 -14.77 13.79
N LEU A 64 14.78 -15.96 13.22
CA LEU A 64 15.87 -16.22 12.29
C LEU A 64 15.76 -15.36 11.01
N LEU A 65 14.53 -15.13 10.52
CA LEU A 65 14.30 -14.26 9.37
C LEU A 65 14.66 -12.81 9.70
N ALA A 66 14.27 -12.31 10.86
CA ALA A 66 14.58 -10.94 11.30
C ALA A 66 16.09 -10.71 11.41
N GLU A 67 16.82 -11.68 11.98
CA GLU A 67 18.28 -11.62 12.07
C GLU A 67 18.94 -11.56 10.68
N GLN A 68 18.50 -12.40 9.75
CA GLN A 68 19.04 -12.42 8.39
C GLN A 68 18.75 -11.11 7.64
N VAL A 69 17.55 -10.56 7.78
CA VAL A 69 17.20 -9.27 7.17
C VAL A 69 18.08 -8.16 7.75
N GLY A 70 18.32 -8.16 9.06
CA GLY A 70 19.24 -7.22 9.71
C GLY A 70 20.64 -7.26 9.08
N ARG A 71 21.22 -8.46 8.96
CA ARG A 71 22.55 -8.64 8.34
C ARG A 71 22.60 -8.14 6.90
N VAL A 72 21.57 -8.43 6.09
CA VAL A 72 21.50 -7.95 4.71
C VAL A 72 21.42 -6.43 4.65
N LEU A 73 20.67 -5.80 5.57
CA LEU A 73 20.58 -4.35 5.63
C LEU A 73 21.91 -3.71 6.06
N ASP A 74 22.61 -4.30 7.02
CA ASP A 74 23.94 -3.86 7.46
C ASP A 74 24.96 -3.97 6.30
N ASP A 75 24.95 -5.08 5.55
CA ASP A 75 25.81 -5.28 4.39
C ASP A 75 25.52 -4.26 3.28
N VAL A 76 24.24 -3.94 3.05
CA VAL A 76 23.82 -2.93 2.07
C VAL A 76 24.24 -1.53 2.52
N GLU A 77 24.06 -1.19 3.80
CA GLU A 77 24.51 0.09 4.37
C GLU A 77 26.02 0.23 4.26
N TYR A 78 26.77 -0.81 4.61
CA TYR A 78 28.22 -0.83 4.48
C TYR A 78 28.67 -0.65 3.03
N ALA A 79 28.05 -1.35 2.08
CA ALA A 79 28.35 -1.21 0.65
C ALA A 79 28.06 0.20 0.11
N VAL A 80 27.03 0.88 0.66
CA VAL A 80 26.71 2.27 0.31
C VAL A 80 27.74 3.24 0.88
N ILE A 81 28.23 3.00 2.11
CA ILE A 81 29.26 3.82 2.75
C ILE A 81 30.63 3.61 2.06
N GLU A 82 30.99 2.38 1.70
CA GLU A 82 32.23 2.11 0.96
C GLU A 82 32.17 2.56 -0.51
N GLY A 83 30.99 2.51 -1.14
CA GLY A 83 30.76 3.09 -2.46
C GLY A 83 30.86 4.62 -2.52
N ALA A 84 30.95 5.29 -1.36
CA ALA A 84 31.13 6.74 -1.25
C ALA A 84 32.60 7.17 -1.09
N HIS A 85 33.56 6.24 -1.01
CA HIS A 85 34.98 6.56 -1.08
C HIS A 85 35.50 6.45 -2.51
N PRO A 86 35.84 7.57 -3.20
CA PRO A 86 36.64 7.47 -4.41
C PRO A 86 38.02 6.95 -4.00
N LEU A 87 38.45 5.84 -4.61
CA LEU A 87 39.82 5.34 -4.53
C LEU A 87 40.80 6.48 -4.91
N PRO A 88 41.97 6.58 -4.25
CA PRO A 88 43.00 7.57 -4.59
C PRO A 88 43.56 7.39 -6.01
#